data_AF-A0A7W5BW05-F1
#
_entry.id   AF-A0A7W5BW05-F1
#
_cell.length_a   1.000
_cell.length_b   1.000
_cell.length_c   1.000
_cell.angle_alpha   90.00
_cell.angle_beta   90.00
_cell.angle_gamma   90.00
#
_symmetry.space_group_name_H-M   'P 1'
#
loop_
_entity.id
_entity.type
_entity.pdbx_description
1 polymer ?
#
loop_
_entity_poly.entity_id
_entity_poly.type
_entity_poly.pdbx_seq_one_letter_code
_entity_poly.pdbx_strand_id
1 'polypeptide(L)'
;MRFHQVRELVRWAADYHARLEAAYTGLATNSVAPRLRLALDYLADHERRMRRELESYLAEGSGHRRVLDAWFDEPDDFPHPPVLECLPEARDDEGVEALLATALTMHRTLQDLYRHRGERASGTEEREFFEALVQGEDAEVRRLVRDIQRLEAY
;
A
#
# COMPACT_ATOMS: atom_id res chain seq x y z
N MET A 1 13.00 -4.33 -11.36
CA MET A 1 11.80 -4.02 -12.19
C MET A 1 11.96 -2.58 -12.65
N ARG A 2 11.72 -2.27 -13.93
CA ARG A 2 11.81 -0.89 -14.47
C ARG A 2 10.40 -0.40 -14.78
N PHE A 3 10.08 0.82 -14.37
CA PHE A 3 8.81 1.46 -14.68
C PHE A 3 9.05 2.55 -15.72
N HIS A 4 8.20 2.61 -16.72
CA HIS A 4 8.30 3.56 -17.82
C HIS A 4 7.24 4.67 -17.72
N GLN A 5 6.10 4.37 -17.09
CA GLN A 5 4.97 5.29 -16.97
C GLN A 5 4.36 5.28 -15.56
N VAL A 6 3.69 6.38 -15.19
CA VAL A 6 2.96 6.48 -13.91
C VAL A 6 1.92 5.36 -13.77
N ARG A 7 1.21 5.01 -14.85
CA ARG A 7 0.25 3.89 -14.84
C ARG A 7 0.86 2.55 -14.42
N GLU A 8 2.13 2.31 -14.75
CA GLU A 8 2.79 1.03 -14.42
C GLU A 8 3.12 0.98 -12.94
N LEU A 9 3.54 2.12 -12.37
CA LEU A 9 3.72 2.26 -10.92
C LEU A 9 2.40 2.07 -10.17
N VAL A 10 1.33 2.72 -10.62
CA VAL A 10 0.00 2.60 -9.98
C VAL A 10 -0.52 1.15 -10.08
N ARG A 11 -0.32 0.47 -11.22
CA ARG A 11 -0.65 -0.95 -11.36
C ARG A 11 0.16 -1.83 -10.40
N TRP A 12 1.47 -1.60 -10.33
CA TRP A 12 2.31 -2.37 -9.43
C TRP A 12 1.96 -2.14 -7.95
N ALA A 13 1.58 -0.91 -7.58
CA ALA A 13 1.09 -0.63 -6.24
C ALA A 13 -0.23 -1.37 -5.96
N ALA A 14 -1.17 -1.38 -6.92
CA ALA A 14 -2.41 -2.16 -6.79
C ALA A 14 -2.12 -3.67 -6.64
N ASP A 15 -1.20 -4.21 -7.43
CA ASP A 15 -0.74 -5.61 -7.32
C ASP A 15 -0.02 -5.88 -5.99
N TYR A 16 0.66 -4.87 -5.44
CA TYR A 16 1.29 -4.97 -4.13
C TYR A 16 0.25 -5.10 -3.02
N HIS A 17 -0.76 -4.23 -2.98
CA HIS A 17 -1.88 -4.36 -2.04
C HIS A 17 -2.66 -5.68 -2.23
N ALA A 18 -2.81 -6.16 -3.47
CA ALA A 18 -3.43 -7.45 -3.74
C ALA A 18 -2.64 -8.62 -3.12
N ARG A 19 -1.30 -8.57 -3.17
CA ARG A 19 -0.43 -9.57 -2.54
C ARG A 19 -0.50 -9.51 -1.02
N LEU A 20 -0.57 -8.31 -0.43
CA LEU A 20 -0.78 -8.14 1.02
C LEU A 20 -2.14 -8.68 1.47
N GLU A 21 -3.22 -8.35 0.75
CA GLU A 21 -4.56 -8.91 1.00
C GLU A 21 -4.53 -10.45 1.02
N ALA A 22 -3.90 -11.05 0.02
CA ALA A 22 -3.78 -12.51 -0.09
C ALA A 22 -2.93 -13.11 1.04
N ALA A 23 -1.83 -12.46 1.42
CA ALA A 23 -0.98 -12.88 2.54
C ALA A 23 -1.76 -12.85 3.86
N TYR A 24 -2.42 -11.74 4.19
CA TYR A 24 -3.21 -11.62 5.42
C TYR A 24 -4.38 -12.61 5.46
N THR A 25 -5.10 -12.80 4.35
CA THR A 25 -6.19 -13.78 4.25
C THR A 25 -5.68 -15.21 4.44
N GLY A 26 -4.51 -15.54 3.86
CA GLY A 26 -3.86 -16.84 4.04
C GLY A 26 -3.46 -17.09 5.49
N LEU A 27 -2.87 -16.10 6.14
CA LEU A 27 -2.50 -16.17 7.56
C LEU A 27 -3.73 -16.29 8.47
N ALA A 28 -4.84 -15.62 8.16
CA ALA A 28 -6.10 -15.71 8.91
C ALA A 28 -6.74 -17.11 8.83
N THR A 29 -6.43 -17.87 7.78
CA THR A 29 -6.91 -19.23 7.55
C THR A 29 -6.10 -20.27 8.32
N ASN A 30 -4.85 -19.96 8.67
CA ASN A 30 -4.05 -20.80 9.57
C ASN A 30 -4.65 -20.72 10.98
N SER A 31 -4.47 -21.79 11.78
CA SER A 31 -5.00 -21.88 13.15
C SER A 31 -4.34 -20.88 14.11
N VAL A 32 -4.65 -19.59 13.93
CA VAL A 32 -4.16 -18.47 14.73
C VAL A 32 -5.14 -18.15 15.86
N ALA A 33 -4.67 -17.43 16.87
CA ALA A 33 -5.54 -16.94 17.94
C ALA A 33 -6.73 -16.12 17.36
N PRO A 34 -7.95 -16.23 17.93
CA PRO A 34 -9.14 -15.52 17.41
C PRO A 34 -8.95 -14.01 17.24
N ARG A 35 -8.18 -13.39 18.13
CA ARG A 35 -7.83 -11.96 18.08
C ARG A 35 -6.88 -11.63 16.94
N LEU A 36 -5.88 -12.47 16.69
CA LEU A 36 -4.95 -12.31 15.57
C LEU A 36 -5.68 -12.47 14.23
N ARG A 37 -6.63 -13.43 14.16
CA ARG A 37 -7.50 -13.59 12.98
C ARG A 37 -8.30 -12.32 12.68
N LEU A 38 -8.93 -11.70 13.69
CA LEU A 38 -9.67 -10.46 13.51
C LEU A 38 -8.79 -9.30 13.00
N ALA A 39 -7.56 -9.19 13.51
CA ALA A 39 -6.61 -8.19 13.04
C ALA A 39 -6.17 -8.45 11.59
N LEU A 40 -5.92 -9.72 11.22
CA LEU A 40 -5.58 -10.12 9.86
C LEU A 40 -6.73 -9.88 8.87
N ASP A 41 -7.96 -10.21 9.25
CA ASP A 41 -9.16 -9.95 8.44
C ASP A 41 -9.36 -8.45 8.20
N TYR A 42 -9.13 -7.64 9.25
CA TYR A 42 -9.21 -6.18 9.15
C TYR A 42 -8.12 -5.61 8.24
N LEU A 43 -6.87 -6.09 8.36
CA LEU A 43 -5.77 -5.71 7.46
C LEU A 43 -6.06 -6.13 6.01
N ALA A 44 -6.59 -7.33 5.78
CA ALA A 44 -6.97 -7.76 4.43
C ALA A 44 -8.05 -6.86 3.80
N ASP A 45 -9.06 -6.45 4.57
CA ASP A 45 -10.09 -5.51 4.08
C ASP A 45 -9.50 -4.12 3.81
N HIS A 46 -8.54 -3.67 4.63
CA HIS A 46 -7.81 -2.43 4.41
C HIS A 46 -7.05 -2.45 3.07
N GLU A 47 -6.23 -3.47 2.83
CA GLU A 47 -5.47 -3.60 1.58
C GLU A 47 -6.39 -3.69 0.35
N ARG A 48 -7.53 -4.38 0.49
CA ARG A 48 -8.55 -4.45 -0.56
C ARG A 48 -9.10 -3.07 -0.92
N ARG A 49 -9.32 -2.19 0.06
CA ARG A 49 -9.80 -0.81 -0.18
C ARG A 49 -8.74 0.01 -0.90
N MET A 50 -7.48 -0.08 -0.46
CA MET A 50 -6.35 0.61 -1.10
C MET A 50 -6.18 0.18 -2.55
N ARG A 51 -6.23 -1.14 -2.82
CA ARG A 51 -6.22 -1.65 -4.20
C ARG A 51 -7.34 -1.04 -5.04
N ARG A 52 -8.58 -1.03 -4.53
CA ARG A 52 -9.74 -0.51 -5.27
C ARG A 52 -9.62 0.98 -5.58
N GLU A 53 -9.06 1.75 -4.67
CA GLU A 53 -8.80 3.18 -4.90
C GLU A 53 -7.79 3.36 -6.03
N LEU A 54 -6.69 2.61 -6.03
CA LEU A 54 -5.70 2.63 -7.11
C LEU A 54 -6.25 2.15 -8.46
N GLU A 55 -7.04 1.09 -8.45
CA GLU A 55 -7.76 0.59 -9.64
C GLU A 55 -8.75 1.62 -10.18
N SER A 56 -9.38 2.41 -9.30
CA SER A 56 -10.30 3.48 -9.71
C SER A 56 -9.58 4.60 -10.48
N TYR A 57 -8.32 4.89 -10.13
CA TYR A 57 -7.50 5.81 -10.91
C TYR A 57 -7.18 5.23 -12.29
N LEU A 58 -6.96 3.92 -12.40
CA LEU A 58 -6.67 3.24 -13.68
C LEU A 58 -7.90 3.04 -14.58
N ALA A 59 -9.12 3.19 -14.05
CA ALA A 59 -10.35 2.96 -14.78
C ALA A 59 -10.54 3.95 -15.95
N GLU A 60 -11.08 3.45 -17.06
CA GLU A 60 -11.39 4.26 -18.25
C GLU A 60 -12.49 5.29 -17.90
N GLY A 61 -12.07 6.55 -17.71
CA GLY A 61 -12.95 7.64 -17.29
C GLY A 61 -12.41 8.44 -16.10
N SER A 62 -11.33 8.01 -15.47
CA SER A 62 -10.64 8.83 -14.48
C SER A 62 -10.09 10.11 -15.13
N GLY A 63 -10.25 11.26 -14.47
CA GLY A 63 -9.68 12.54 -14.93
C GLY A 63 -8.14 12.56 -14.93
N HIS A 64 -7.51 11.46 -14.53
CA HIS A 64 -6.06 11.33 -14.29
C HIS A 64 -5.30 10.71 -15.46
N ARG A 65 -5.97 10.40 -16.59
CA ARG A 65 -5.33 9.78 -17.77
C ARG A 65 -4.07 10.52 -18.25
N ARG A 66 -4.07 11.85 -18.17
CA ARG A 66 -2.92 12.67 -18.59
C ARG A 66 -1.68 12.45 -17.70
N VAL A 67 -1.88 12.28 -16.39
CA VAL A 67 -0.83 11.95 -15.42
C VAL A 67 -0.40 10.49 -15.56
N LEU A 68 -1.35 9.57 -15.75
CA LEU A 68 -1.07 8.14 -15.89
C LEU A 68 -0.24 7.80 -17.13
N ASP A 69 -0.39 8.60 -18.19
CA ASP A 69 0.32 8.45 -19.46
C ASP A 69 1.68 9.17 -19.48
N ALA A 70 2.00 9.88 -18.39
CA ALA A 70 3.28 10.56 -18.25
C ALA A 70 4.44 9.56 -18.16
N TRP A 71 5.52 9.90 -18.84
CA TRP A 71 6.75 9.12 -18.90
C TRP A 71 7.69 9.51 -17.78
N PHE A 72 8.45 8.53 -17.30
CA PHE A 72 9.51 8.78 -16.34
C PHE A 72 10.81 9.15 -17.04
N ASP A 73 11.39 10.30 -16.65
CA ASP A 73 12.67 10.79 -17.19
C ASP A 73 13.85 9.87 -16.81
N GLU A 74 13.81 9.26 -15.61
CA GLU A 74 14.84 8.35 -15.10
C GLU A 74 14.23 7.02 -14.60
N PRO A 75 14.11 6.00 -15.46
CA PRO A 75 13.51 4.70 -15.11
C PRO A 75 14.39 3.84 -14.17
N ASP A 76 15.64 4.25 -13.93
CA ASP A 76 16.61 3.55 -13.07
C ASP A 76 16.64 4.06 -11.62
N ASP A 77 16.01 5.21 -11.32
CA ASP A 77 15.98 5.80 -9.96
C ASP A 77 14.81 5.24 -9.12
N PHE A 78 14.58 3.93 -9.24
CA PHE A 78 13.62 3.23 -8.39
C PHE A 78 14.34 2.69 -7.17
N PRO A 79 14.01 3.13 -5.93
CA PRO A 79 14.47 2.42 -4.75
C PRO A 79 13.96 0.98 -4.87
N HIS A 80 14.87 0.03 -4.68
CA HIS A 80 14.64 -1.35 -5.04
C HIS A 80 13.39 -1.88 -4.29
N PRO A 81 12.39 -2.44 -4.99
CA PRO A 81 11.20 -3.04 -4.38
C PRO A 81 11.39 -4.32 -3.52
N PRO A 82 12.56 -4.98 -3.34
CA PRO A 82 12.67 -6.20 -2.53
C PRO A 82 12.15 -6.09 -1.11
N VAL A 83 12.24 -4.90 -0.47
CA VAL A 83 11.70 -4.71 0.88
C VAL A 83 10.17 -4.85 0.89
N LEU A 84 9.51 -4.39 -0.18
CA LEU A 84 8.06 -4.51 -0.35
C LEU A 84 7.70 -5.92 -0.86
N GLU A 85 8.60 -6.67 -1.49
CA GLU A 85 8.33 -8.06 -1.86
C GLU A 85 8.34 -9.02 -0.65
N CYS A 86 8.90 -8.60 0.49
CA CYS A 86 8.80 -9.35 1.74
C CYS A 86 7.35 -9.30 2.24
N LEU A 87 6.63 -10.41 2.06
CA LEU A 87 5.30 -10.57 2.63
C LEU A 87 5.40 -10.78 4.15
N PRO A 88 4.42 -10.28 4.92
CA PRO A 88 4.36 -10.55 6.35
C PRO A 88 4.25 -12.05 6.59
N GLU A 89 5.12 -12.58 7.44
CA GLU A 89 4.97 -13.90 8.05
C GLU A 89 4.37 -13.69 9.43
N ALA A 90 3.10 -14.06 9.66
CA ALA A 90 2.57 -14.03 11.03
C ALA A 90 3.05 -15.28 11.77
N ARG A 91 3.72 -15.07 12.89
CA ARG A 91 4.00 -16.10 13.89
C ARG A 91 3.09 -15.88 15.10
N ASP A 92 2.55 -16.97 15.66
CA ASP A 92 1.63 -16.90 16.80
C ASP A 92 2.26 -16.21 18.03
N ASP A 93 3.59 -16.25 18.12
CA ASP A 93 4.44 -15.69 19.17
C ASP A 93 4.74 -14.18 19.00
N GLU A 94 4.51 -13.60 17.82
CA GLU A 94 4.79 -12.18 17.53
C GLU A 94 3.60 -11.26 17.88
N GLY A 95 2.38 -11.81 17.91
CA GLY A 95 1.18 -11.08 18.32
C GLY A 95 0.70 -10.00 17.34
N VAL A 96 -0.37 -9.29 17.72
CA VAL A 96 -1.02 -8.26 16.88
C VAL A 96 -0.15 -7.02 16.69
N GLU A 97 0.64 -6.64 17.71
CA GLU A 97 1.49 -5.45 17.68
C GLU A 97 2.62 -5.57 16.64
N ALA A 98 3.28 -6.74 16.56
CA ALA A 98 4.33 -6.97 15.56
C ALA A 98 3.78 -7.02 14.13
N LEU A 99 2.59 -7.61 13.95
CA LEU A 99 1.87 -7.60 12.68
C LEU A 99 1.55 -6.16 12.25
N LEU A 100 1.02 -5.34 13.16
CA LEU A 100 0.76 -3.91 12.92
C LEU A 100 2.06 -3.17 12.57
N ALA A 101 3.15 -3.39 13.31
CA ALA A 101 4.43 -2.74 13.04
C ALA A 101 4.96 -3.08 11.63
N THR A 102 4.78 -4.33 11.20
CA THR A 102 5.14 -4.78 9.85
C THR A 102 4.30 -4.08 8.80
N ALA A 103 2.96 -4.09 8.95
CA ALA A 103 2.05 -3.39 8.04
C ALA A 103 2.38 -1.89 7.93
N LEU A 104 2.61 -1.22 9.05
CA LEU A 104 2.99 0.20 9.07
C LEU A 104 4.32 0.47 8.36
N THR A 105 5.29 -0.43 8.49
CA THR A 105 6.58 -0.30 7.80
C THR A 105 6.41 -0.41 6.30
N MET A 106 5.55 -1.32 5.84
CA MET A 106 5.21 -1.49 4.43
C MET A 106 4.52 -0.25 3.86
N HIS A 107 3.48 0.26 4.53
CA HIS A 107 2.80 1.49 4.09
C HIS A 107 3.73 2.70 4.07
N ARG A 108 4.59 2.87 5.08
CA ARG A 108 5.59 3.97 5.09
C ARG A 108 6.58 3.86 3.93
N THR A 109 7.03 2.65 3.63
CA THR A 109 7.94 2.42 2.50
C THR A 109 7.27 2.78 1.17
N LEU A 110 5.97 2.46 1.02
CA LEU A 110 5.17 2.85 -0.14
C LEU A 110 4.93 4.37 -0.21
N GLN A 111 4.66 5.03 0.92
CA GLN A 111 4.53 6.48 1.01
C GLN A 111 5.83 7.20 0.63
N ASP A 112 6.98 6.72 1.11
CA ASP A 112 8.27 7.31 0.80
C ASP A 112 8.59 7.16 -0.69
N LEU A 113 8.20 6.03 -1.30
CA LEU A 113 8.27 5.84 -2.75
C LEU A 113 7.43 6.89 -3.51
N TYR A 114 6.18 7.11 -3.10
CA TYR A 114 5.32 8.12 -3.73
C TYR A 114 5.86 9.54 -3.53
N ARG A 115 6.36 9.88 -2.33
CA ARG A 115 6.95 11.19 -2.04
C ARG A 115 8.18 11.45 -2.92
N HIS A 116 9.08 10.47 -2.98
CA HIS A 116 10.29 10.55 -3.80
C HIS A 116 9.97 10.80 -5.28
N ARG A 117 8.86 10.21 -5.77
CA ARG A 117 8.41 10.42 -7.15
C ARG A 117 7.74 11.77 -7.35
N GLY A 118 6.92 12.22 -6.41
CA GLY A 118 6.32 13.56 -6.44
C GLY A 118 7.35 14.68 -6.46
N GLU A 119 8.49 14.51 -5.78
CA GLU A 119 9.62 15.45 -5.80
C GLU A 119 10.33 15.52 -7.16
N ARG A 120 10.29 14.44 -7.94
CA ARG A 120 10.90 14.32 -9.29
C ARG A 120 9.88 14.46 -10.41
N ALA A 121 8.66 14.84 -10.11
CA ALA A 121 7.63 15.03 -11.11
C ALA A 121 7.92 16.32 -11.90
N SER A 122 7.95 16.21 -13.23
CA SER A 122 8.27 17.33 -14.12
C SER A 122 7.07 18.26 -14.32
N GLY A 123 5.84 17.80 -14.00
CA GLY A 123 4.59 18.54 -14.13
C GLY A 123 3.82 18.71 -12.81
N THR A 124 3.08 19.83 -12.69
CA THR A 124 2.24 20.13 -11.51
C THR A 124 1.16 19.08 -11.29
N GLU A 125 0.51 18.60 -12.35
CA GLU A 125 -0.55 17.57 -12.26
C GLU A 125 -0.03 16.23 -11.72
N GLU A 126 1.20 15.83 -12.12
CA GLU A 126 1.85 14.62 -11.59
C GLU A 126 2.18 14.77 -10.12
N ARG A 127 2.72 15.92 -9.72
CA ARG A 127 3.05 16.20 -8.32
C ARG A 127 1.81 16.19 -7.44
N GLU A 128 0.73 16.85 -7.87
CA GLU A 128 -0.55 16.85 -7.15
C GLU A 128 -1.15 15.44 -7.03
N PHE A 129 -1.01 14.60 -8.06
CA PHE A 129 -1.45 13.21 -8.01
C PHE A 129 -0.67 12.39 -6.97
N PHE A 130 0.66 12.47 -6.96
CA PHE A 130 1.48 11.77 -5.97
C PHE A 130 1.26 12.32 -4.55
N GLU A 131 1.08 13.62 -4.41
CA GLU A 131 0.75 14.24 -3.11
C GLU A 131 -0.60 13.75 -2.60
N ALA A 132 -1.62 13.64 -3.47
CA ALA A 132 -2.90 13.06 -3.10
C ALA A 132 -2.78 11.60 -2.64
N LEU A 133 -1.96 10.78 -3.32
CA LEU A 133 -1.69 9.39 -2.90
C LEU A 133 -1.03 9.32 -1.52
N VAL A 134 -0.01 10.16 -1.26
CA VAL A 134 0.66 10.22 0.05
C VAL A 134 -0.32 10.63 1.15
N GLN A 135 -1.18 11.63 0.90
CA GLN A 135 -2.19 12.08 1.86
C GLN A 135 -3.26 11.01 2.12
N GLY A 136 -3.67 10.26 1.10
CA GLY A 136 -4.59 9.13 1.22
C GLY A 136 -4.03 8.04 2.12
N GLU A 137 -2.83 7.55 1.82
CA GLU A 137 -2.11 6.56 2.64
C GLU A 137 -1.95 7.03 4.10
N ASP A 138 -1.61 8.29 4.32
CA ASP A 138 -1.40 8.84 5.67
C ASP A 138 -2.71 8.94 6.48
N ALA A 139 -3.81 9.29 5.83
CA ALA A 139 -5.13 9.25 6.45
C ALA A 139 -5.56 7.82 6.81
N GLU A 140 -5.28 6.86 5.94
CA GLU A 140 -5.65 5.45 6.09
C GLU A 140 -4.77 4.73 7.12
N VAL A 141 -3.45 4.99 7.16
CA VAL A 141 -2.55 4.52 8.24
C VAL A 141 -3.01 5.01 9.60
N ARG A 142 -3.42 6.28 9.73
CA ARG A 142 -3.98 6.79 11.00
C ARG A 142 -5.27 6.10 11.40
N ARG A 143 -6.10 5.66 10.46
CA ARG A 143 -7.32 4.89 10.75
C ARG A 143 -6.96 3.48 11.20
N LEU A 144 -6.05 2.82 10.47
CA LEU A 144 -5.54 1.50 10.77
C LEU A 144 -5.02 1.39 12.21
N VAL A 145 -4.14 2.31 12.62
CA VAL A 145 -3.57 2.33 13.98
C VAL A 145 -4.68 2.47 15.03
N ARG A 146 -5.63 3.38 14.82
CA ARG A 146 -6.72 3.63 15.78
C ARG A 146 -7.65 2.42 15.92
N ASP A 147 -7.97 1.77 14.81
CA ASP A 147 -8.89 0.64 14.80
C ASP A 147 -8.24 -0.61 15.41
N ILE A 148 -6.95 -0.86 15.13
CA ILE A 148 -6.22 -1.97 15.76
C ILE A 148 -6.03 -1.73 17.26
N GLN A 149 -5.66 -0.51 17.69
CA GLN A 149 -5.60 -0.17 19.12
C GLN A 149 -6.94 -0.39 19.83
N ARG A 150 -8.07 -0.13 19.15
CA ARG A 150 -9.40 -0.38 19.69
C ARG A 150 -9.70 -1.89 19.79
N LEU A 151 -9.28 -2.69 18.81
CA LEU A 151 -9.33 -4.14 18.90
C LEU A 151 -8.44 -4.66 20.03
N GLU A 152 -7.36 -3.94 20.37
CA GLU A 152 -6.47 -4.35 21.44
C GLU A 152 -7.02 -4.11 22.85
N ALA A 153 -7.85 -3.09 23.01
CA ALA A 153 -8.48 -2.72 24.27
C ALA A 153 -9.69 -3.61 24.66
N TYR A 154 -10.10 -4.52 23.77
CA TYR A 154 -11.20 -5.48 23.96
C TYR A 154 -10.67 -6.88 24.30
#